data_AF-A0AAP9KRJ5-F1
#
_entry.id   AF-A0AAP9KRJ5-F1
#
_cell.length_a   1.000
_cell.length_b   1.000
_cell.length_c   1.000
_cell.angle_alpha   90.00
_cell.angle_beta   90.00
_cell.angle_gamma   90.00
#
_symmetry.space_group_name_H-M   'P 1'
#
loop_
_entity.id
_entity.type
_entity.pdbx_description
1 polymer ?
#
loop_
_entity_poly.entity_id
_entity_poly.type
_entity_poly.pdbx_seq_one_letter_code
_entity_poly.pdbx_strand_id
1 'polypeptide(L)'
;MKALVNDIISIFTEKTINPVLVRSGLSHREIASIHPVGVTSVSWVTSMEELNDAFVKKALEAGAVGYHITNVDSHQPGNDGQHVMAATATLYHINDKVAYG
;
A
#
# COMPACT_ATOMS: atom_id res chain seq x y z
N MET A 1 -31.62 16.95 13.92
CA MET A 1 -31.49 15.49 13.74
C MET A 1 -31.02 15.07 12.33
N LYS A 2 -30.14 15.82 11.65
CA LYS A 2 -29.53 15.40 10.36
C LYS A 2 -28.03 15.11 10.45
N ALA A 3 -27.36 15.61 11.49
CA ALA A 3 -25.91 15.45 11.66
C ALA A 3 -25.49 14.02 12.03
N LEU A 4 -26.26 13.34 12.91
CA LEU A 4 -25.98 11.98 13.35
C LEU A 4 -26.03 10.92 12.23
N VAL A 5 -26.89 11.11 11.23
CA VAL A 5 -27.01 10.16 10.11
C VAL A 5 -25.81 10.25 9.17
N ASN A 6 -25.28 11.45 8.94
CA ASN A 6 -24.07 11.64 8.12
C ASN A 6 -22.82 11.06 8.79
N ASP A 7 -22.74 11.09 10.11
CA ASP A 7 -21.60 10.51 10.85
C ASP A 7 -21.54 8.99 10.70
N ILE A 8 -22.67 8.29 10.76
CA ILE A 8 -22.70 6.82 10.61
C ILE A 8 -22.28 6.40 9.21
N ILE A 9 -22.71 7.11 8.16
CA ILE A 9 -22.32 6.78 6.77
C ILE A 9 -20.82 6.98 6.53
N SER A 10 -20.20 7.95 7.20
CA SER A 10 -18.77 8.23 7.06
C SER A 10 -17.88 7.07 7.54
N ILE A 11 -18.31 6.30 8.54
CA ILE A 11 -17.57 5.13 9.07
C ILE A 11 -17.56 3.97 8.05
N PHE A 12 -18.59 3.85 7.23
CA PHE A 12 -18.71 2.82 6.19
C PHE A 12 -18.23 3.31 4.83
N THR A 13 -17.70 4.53 4.73
CA THR A 13 -17.14 5.00 3.46
C THR A 13 -15.78 4.33 3.33
N GLU A 14 -15.66 3.37 2.40
CA GLU A 14 -14.38 2.80 2.02
C GLU A 14 -13.44 3.95 1.71
N LYS A 15 -12.51 4.20 2.64
CA LYS A 15 -11.50 5.24 2.45
C LYS A 15 -10.78 4.87 1.17
N THR A 16 -10.93 5.68 0.12
CA THR A 16 -10.30 5.42 -1.17
C THR A 16 -8.80 5.52 -0.96
N ILE A 17 -8.17 4.37 -0.71
CA ILE A 17 -6.74 4.26 -0.61
C ILE A 17 -6.20 4.34 -2.03
N ASN A 18 -5.38 5.34 -2.30
CA ASN A 18 -4.67 5.46 -3.57
C ASN A 18 -3.31 4.75 -3.43
N PRO A 19 -3.17 3.52 -3.95
CA PRO A 19 -1.89 2.82 -3.92
C PRO A 19 -0.88 3.53 -4.84
N VAL A 20 0.40 3.40 -4.49
CA VAL A 20 1.49 3.73 -5.40
C VAL A 20 1.51 2.65 -6.47
N LEU A 21 1.22 3.04 -7.71
CA LEU A 21 1.23 2.13 -8.85
C LEU A 21 2.67 1.90 -9.31
N VAL A 22 3.06 0.64 -9.38
CA VAL A 22 4.40 0.23 -9.83
C VAL A 22 4.40 -0.04 -11.33
N ARG A 23 3.26 -0.46 -11.89
CA ARG A 23 3.10 -0.66 -13.33
C ARG A 23 2.56 0.60 -14.00
N SER A 24 3.22 1.01 -15.08
CA SER A 24 2.73 2.04 -15.99
C SER A 24 1.77 1.45 -17.03
N GLY A 25 0.97 2.31 -17.66
CA GLY A 25 0.10 1.92 -18.78
C GLY A 25 -1.20 1.20 -18.38
N LEU A 26 -1.59 1.24 -17.10
CA LEU A 26 -2.89 0.73 -16.67
C LEU A 26 -4.02 1.62 -17.20
N SER A 27 -5.02 1.00 -17.78
CA SER A 27 -6.26 1.66 -18.20
C SER A 27 -7.07 2.13 -16.98
N HIS A 28 -7.96 3.10 -17.18
CA HIS A 28 -8.89 3.55 -16.13
C HIS A 28 -9.70 2.40 -15.54
N ARG A 29 -10.08 1.41 -16.36
CA ARG A 29 -10.83 0.23 -15.92
C ARG A 29 -9.99 -0.69 -15.04
N GLU A 30 -8.73 -0.91 -15.41
CA GLU A 30 -7.80 -1.69 -14.59
C GLU A 30 -7.57 -1.00 -13.25
N ILE A 31 -7.32 0.32 -13.24
CA ILE A 31 -7.15 1.10 -12.01
C ILE A 31 -8.37 0.97 -11.08
N ALA A 32 -9.58 1.04 -11.65
CA ALA A 32 -10.82 0.87 -10.88
C ALA A 32 -11.05 -0.56 -10.38
N SER A 33 -10.39 -1.56 -10.96
CA SER A 33 -10.49 -2.98 -10.56
C SER A 33 -9.40 -3.44 -9.58
N ILE A 34 -8.54 -2.51 -9.16
CA ILE A 34 -7.46 -2.79 -8.22
C ILE A 34 -8.05 -3.13 -6.86
N HIS A 35 -7.56 -4.21 -6.24
CA HIS A 35 -8.00 -4.64 -4.92
C HIS A 35 -6.81 -5.13 -4.07
N PRO A 36 -6.89 -5.00 -2.74
CA PRO A 36 -5.84 -5.50 -1.85
C PRO A 36 -5.84 -7.03 -1.85
N VAL A 37 -4.67 -7.64 -2.03
CA VAL A 37 -4.52 -9.11 -2.09
C VAL A 37 -3.68 -9.66 -0.94
N GLY A 38 -2.76 -8.87 -0.41
CA GLY A 38 -1.89 -9.33 0.67
C GLY A 38 -1.15 -8.20 1.34
N VAL A 39 -0.49 -8.54 2.45
CA VAL A 39 0.33 -7.63 3.23
C VAL A 39 1.77 -8.13 3.19
N THR A 40 2.72 -7.22 3.02
CA THR A 40 4.15 -7.52 3.06
C THR A 40 4.88 -6.54 3.96
N SER A 41 5.96 -6.98 4.57
CA SER A 41 6.78 -6.17 5.45
C SER A 41 8.23 -6.16 4.99
N VAL A 42 8.88 -5.01 5.20
CA VAL A 42 10.32 -4.82 5.03
C VAL A 42 10.87 -4.33 6.36
N SER A 43 12.02 -4.83 6.77
CA SER A 43 12.71 -4.46 8.00
C SER A 43 14.19 -4.20 7.71
N TRP A 44 14.89 -3.56 8.66
CA TRP A 44 16.33 -3.31 8.60
C TRP A 44 16.76 -2.34 7.48
N VAL A 45 15.91 -1.35 7.21
CA VAL A 45 16.18 -0.38 6.16
C VAL A 45 16.74 0.90 6.74
N THR A 46 17.71 1.52 6.09
CA THR A 46 18.38 2.72 6.61
C THR A 46 17.75 4.03 6.16
N SER A 47 16.92 3.99 5.11
CA SER A 47 16.27 5.16 4.53
C SER A 47 14.89 4.86 3.94
N MET A 48 14.09 5.92 3.76
CA MET A 48 12.78 5.82 3.10
C MET A 48 12.90 5.44 1.61
N GLU A 49 13.99 5.83 0.95
CA GLU A 49 14.27 5.50 -0.45
C GLU A 49 14.51 3.99 -0.61
N GLU A 50 15.39 3.43 0.21
CA GLU A 50 15.68 1.98 0.23
C GLU A 50 14.42 1.17 0.60
N LEU A 51 13.54 1.73 1.44
CA LEU A 51 12.29 1.12 1.85
C LEU A 51 11.28 1.11 0.70
N ASN A 52 11.19 2.21 -0.05
CA ASN A 52 10.40 2.30 -1.26
C ASN A 52 10.88 1.28 -2.31
N ASP A 53 12.19 1.26 -2.59
CA ASP A 53 12.80 0.31 -3.53
C ASP A 53 12.53 -1.16 -3.15
N ALA A 54 12.62 -1.47 -1.85
CA ALA A 54 12.31 -2.81 -1.35
C ALA A 54 10.84 -3.19 -1.57
N PHE A 55 9.90 -2.28 -1.36
CA PHE A 55 8.48 -2.53 -1.64
C PHE A 55 8.19 -2.60 -3.13
N VAL A 56 8.82 -1.78 -3.96
CA VAL A 56 8.71 -1.86 -5.42
C VAL A 56 9.16 -3.24 -5.91
N LYS A 57 10.32 -3.72 -5.45
CA LYS A 57 10.82 -5.07 -5.79
C LYS A 57 9.86 -6.15 -5.34
N LYS A 58 9.40 -6.12 -4.09
CA LYS A 58 8.43 -7.10 -3.57
C LYS A 58 7.10 -7.09 -4.31
N ALA A 59 6.60 -5.90 -4.68
CA ALA A 59 5.39 -5.76 -5.46
C ALA A 59 5.56 -6.40 -6.84
N LEU A 60 6.68 -6.16 -7.52
CA LEU A 60 7.00 -6.78 -8.81
C LEU A 60 7.15 -8.30 -8.72
N GLU A 61 7.87 -8.80 -7.71
CA GLU A 61 8.05 -10.25 -7.46
C GLU A 61 6.71 -10.95 -7.18
N ALA A 62 5.80 -10.30 -6.46
CA ALA A 62 4.47 -10.82 -6.20
C ALA A 62 3.52 -10.71 -7.41
N GLY A 63 3.91 -9.99 -8.47
CA GLY A 63 3.02 -9.67 -9.60
C GLY A 63 1.94 -8.63 -9.24
N ALA A 64 2.14 -7.88 -8.16
CA ALA A 64 1.26 -6.79 -7.75
C ALA A 64 1.41 -5.59 -8.69
N VAL A 65 0.33 -4.85 -8.87
CA VAL A 65 0.30 -3.64 -9.72
C VAL A 65 0.55 -2.37 -8.93
N GLY A 66 0.44 -2.43 -7.61
CA GLY A 66 0.72 -1.34 -6.71
C GLY A 66 0.87 -1.79 -5.26
N TYR A 67 1.32 -0.86 -4.42
CA TYR A 67 1.42 -1.06 -2.98
C TYR A 67 0.97 0.19 -2.23
N HIS A 68 0.52 0.03 -0.99
CA HIS A 68 0.24 1.13 -0.09
C HIS A 68 0.90 0.86 1.25
N ILE A 69 1.84 1.71 1.65
CA ILE A 69 2.48 1.62 2.96
C ILE A 69 1.44 1.99 4.02
N THR A 70 1.08 1.02 4.85
CA THR A 70 0.07 1.18 5.90
C THR A 70 0.68 1.51 7.25
N ASN A 71 1.90 1.05 7.51
CA ASN A 71 2.64 1.38 8.72
C ASN A 71 4.13 1.56 8.44
N VAL A 72 4.75 2.49 9.16
CA VAL A 72 6.20 2.70 9.17
C VAL A 72 6.63 2.79 10.63
N ASP A 73 7.39 1.80 11.06
CA ASP A 73 8.01 1.75 12.38
C ASP A 73 9.46 2.20 12.24
N SER A 74 9.77 3.41 12.72
CA SER A 74 11.14 3.85 12.88
C SER A 74 11.61 3.48 14.29
N HIS A 75 12.56 2.56 14.38
CA HIS A 75 13.19 2.28 15.67
C HIS A 75 14.25 3.34 15.94
N GLN A 76 14.23 3.91 17.14
CA GLN A 76 15.34 4.73 17.62
C GLN A 76 16.62 3.90 17.55
N PRO A 77 17.74 4.47 17.08
CA PRO A 77 19.00 3.76 17.03
C PRO A 77 19.34 3.24 18.43
N GLY A 78 19.55 1.93 18.53
CA GLY A 78 20.24 1.36 19.69
C GLY A 78 21.69 1.86 19.75
N ASN A 79 22.45 1.40 20.74
CA ASN A 79 23.85 1.82 21.04
C ASN A 79 24.80 1.96 19.82
N ASP A 80 24.49 1.35 18.68
CA ASP A 80 25.30 1.37 17.45
C ASP A 80 24.94 2.50 16.46
N GLY A 81 24.02 3.42 16.80
CA GLY A 81 23.78 4.65 16.04
C GLY A 81 23.07 4.48 14.68
N GLN A 82 22.69 3.25 14.31
CA GLN A 82 22.00 3.00 13.04
C GLN A 82 20.49 3.18 13.20
N HIS A 83 19.94 4.17 12.48
CA HIS A 83 18.50 4.30 12.29
C HIS A 83 18.03 3.14 11.41
N VAL A 84 17.21 2.26 11.98
CA VAL A 84 16.59 1.16 11.24
C VAL A 84 15.09 1.40 11.18
N MET A 85 14.58 1.36 9.95
CA MET A 85 13.18 1.49 9.62
C MET A 85 12.65 0.10 9.26
N ALA A 86 11.44 -0.18 9.74
CA ALA A 86 10.61 -1.25 9.28
C ALA A 86 9.30 -0.64 8.78
N ALA A 87 8.69 -1.29 7.80
CA ALA A 87 7.39 -0.86 7.32
C ALA A 87 6.58 -2.06 6.86
N THR A 88 5.27 -1.84 6.83
CA THR A 88 4.29 -2.78 6.31
C THR A 88 3.53 -2.10 5.19
N ALA A 89 3.34 -2.81 4.08
CA ALA A 89 2.58 -2.35 2.94
C ALA A 89 1.55 -3.40 2.50
N THR A 90 0.40 -2.93 2.07
CA THR A 90 -0.61 -3.74 1.39
C THR A 90 -0.30 -3.77 -0.10
N LEU A 91 -0.25 -4.96 -0.69
CA LEU A 91 -0.07 -5.18 -2.12
C LEU A 91 -1.42 -5.26 -2.81
N TYR A 92 -1.49 -4.69 -4.00
CA TYR A 92 -2.69 -4.57 -4.78
C TYR A 92 -2.54 -5.24 -6.14
N HIS A 93 -3.55 -6.00 -6.57
CA HIS A 93 -3.60 -6.64 -7.88
C HIS A 93 -4.82 -6.18 -8.67
N ILE A 94 -4.74 -6.35 -9.99
CA ILE A 94 -5.89 -6.20 -10.88
C ILE A 94 -6.78 -7.42 -10.72
N ASN A 95 -8.08 -7.19 -10.56
CA ASN A 95 -9.05 -8.25 -10.71
C ASN A 95 -9.36 -8.41 -12.21
N ASP A 96 -8.72 -9.38 -12.86
CA ASP A 96 -8.87 -9.60 -14.31
C ASP A 96 -10.32 -9.84 -14.73
N LYS A 97 -11.13 -10.47 -13.88
CA LYS A 97 -12.56 -10.70 -14.16
C LYS A 97 -13.36 -9.39 -14.23
N VAL A 98 -12.96 -8.38 -13.46
CA VAL A 98 -13.62 -7.06 -13.43
C VAL A 98 -13.03 -6.14 -14.51
N ALA A 99 -11.73 -6.25 -14.75
CA ALA A 99 -11.00 -5.45 -15.74
C ALA A 99 -11.32 -5.84 -17.19
N TYR A 100 -11.47 -7.14 -17.46
CA TYR A 100 -11.59 -7.67 -18.83
C TYR A 100 -12.88 -8.46 -19.10
N GLY A 101 -13.70 -8.68 -18.07
CA GLY A 101 -15.02 -9.31 -18.21
C GLY A 101 -16.09 -8.42 -18.81
#